data_AF-A0A259STC0-F1
#
_entry.id   AF-A0A259STC0-F1
#
_cell.length_a   1.000
_cell.length_b   1.000
_cell.length_c   1.000
_cell.angle_alpha   90.00
_cell.angle_beta   90.00
_cell.angle_gamma   90.00
#
_symmetry.space_group_name_H-M   'P 1'
#
loop_
_entity.id
_entity.type
_entity.pdbx_description
1 polymer ?
#
loop_
_entity_poly.entity_id
_entity_poly.type
_entity_poly.pdbx_seq_one_letter_code
_entity_poly.pdbx_strand_id
1 'polypeptide(L)' 'MGQERAADLSLRFKALADPARLRLLSMIAAHESGEACVCDLTEPLGLSQPTVSHHLK' A
#
# COMPACT_ATOMS: atom_id res chain seq x y z
N MET A 1 -18.37 17.35 -0.92
CA MET A 1 -17.59 16.83 0.23
C MET A 1 -17.34 17.98 1.19
N GLY A 2 -17.56 17.81 2.50
CA GLY A 2 -17.24 18.87 3.49
C GLY A 2 -15.74 18.99 3.74
N GLN A 3 -15.27 20.15 4.24
CA GLN A 3 -13.84 20.41 4.48
C GLN A 3 -13.17 19.38 5.39
N GLU A 4 -13.88 18.93 6.43
CA GLU A 4 -13.38 17.93 7.39
C GLU A 4 -13.15 16.56 6.71
N ARG A 5 -14.09 16.13 5.86
CA ARG A 5 -13.96 14.92 5.04
C ARG A 5 -12.82 15.03 4.03
N ALA A 6 -12.63 16.20 3.43
CA ALA A 6 -11.54 16.43 2.49
C ALA A 6 -10.17 16.37 3.19
N ALA A 7 -10.06 16.90 4.41
CA ALA A 7 -8.85 16.83 5.22
C ALA A 7 -8.50 15.38 5.62
N ASP A 8 -9.48 14.58 6.04
CA ASP A 8 -9.28 13.15 6.34
C ASP A 8 -8.80 12.38 5.10
N LEU A 9 -9.47 12.57 3.95
CA LEU A 9 -9.05 11.92 2.69
C LEU A 9 -7.65 12.37 2.26
N SER A 10 -7.33 13.66 2.39
CA SER A 10 -5.99 14.18 2.07
C SER A 10 -4.90 13.50 2.91
N LEU A 11 -5.16 13.24 4.20
CA LEU A 11 -4.21 12.56 5.07
C LEU A 11 -3.99 11.10 4.62
N ARG A 12 -5.06 10.40 4.28
CA ARG A 12 -5.00 9.01 3.79
C ARG A 12 -4.28 8.91 2.44
N PHE A 13 -4.59 9.81 1.51
CA PHE A 13 -3.91 9.86 0.22
C PHE A 13 -2.44 10.24 0.34
N LYS A 14 -2.09 11.12 1.29
CA LYS A 14 -0.69 11.42 1.59
C LYS A 14 0.09 10.18 2.02
N ALA A 15 -0.52 9.32 2.84
CA ALA A 15 0.10 8.05 3.17
C ALA A 15 0.31 7.20 1.91
N LEU A 16 -0.72 7.08 1.06
CA LEU A 16 -0.67 6.27 -0.17
C LEU A 16 0.27 6.82 -1.24
N ALA A 17 0.71 8.08 -1.17
CA ALA A 17 1.53 8.72 -2.20
C ALA A 17 2.99 8.20 -2.28
N ASP A 18 3.36 7.20 -1.48
CA ASP A 18 4.65 6.51 -1.60
C ASP A 18 4.64 5.48 -2.75
N PRO A 19 5.63 5.50 -3.67
CA PRO A 19 5.67 4.58 -4.81
C PRO A 19 5.67 3.09 -4.44
N ALA A 20 6.31 2.70 -3.33
CA ALA A 20 6.32 1.31 -2.89
C ALA A 20 4.93 0.89 -2.37
N ARG A 21 4.26 1.76 -1.61
CA ARG A 21 2.88 1.53 -1.12
C ARG A 21 1.86 1.47 -2.26
N LEU A 22 2.00 2.29 -3.31
CA LEU A 22 1.14 2.20 -4.50
C LEU A 22 1.31 0.87 -5.23
N ARG A 23 2.55 0.41 -5.41
CA ARG A 23 2.83 -0.89 -6.04
C ARG A 23 2.28 -2.03 -5.18
N LEU A 24 2.46 -1.98 -3.86
CA LEU A 24 1.85 -2.94 -2.92
C LEU A 24 0.33 -3.00 -3.08
N LEU A 25 -0.34 -1.83 -3.05
CA LEU A 25 -1.79 -1.75 -3.22
C LEU A 25 -2.23 -2.32 -4.58
N SER A 26 -1.52 -2.02 -5.66
CA SER A 26 -1.84 -2.53 -6.99
C SER A 26 -1.73 -4.05 -7.08
N MET A 27 -0.74 -4.66 -6.44
CA MET A 27 -0.56 -6.12 -6.44
C MET A 27 -1.63 -6.82 -5.61
N ILE A 28 -1.95 -6.28 -4.43
CA ILE A 28 -3.03 -6.79 -3.57
C ILE A 28 -4.38 -6.70 -4.28
N ALA A 29 -4.67 -5.57 -4.93
CA ALA A 29 -5.91 -5.36 -5.67
C ALA A 29 -6.05 -6.23 -6.92
N ALA A 30 -4.92 -6.70 -7.49
CA ALA A 30 -4.92 -7.62 -8.62
C ALA A 30 -5.07 -9.10 -8.18
N HIS A 31 -4.90 -9.40 -6.89
CA HIS A 31 -5.09 -10.74 -6.35
C HIS A 31 -6.58 -11.08 -6.25
N GLU A 32 -6.95 -12.30 -6.63
CA GLU A 32 -8.36 -12.76 -6.65
C GLU A 32 -9.00 -12.73 -5.25
N SER A 33 -8.22 -13.02 -4.21
CA SER A 33 -8.64 -12.94 -2.80
C SER A 33 -8.63 -11.51 -2.23
N GLY A 34 -8.04 -10.54 -2.93
CA GLY A 34 -7.81 -9.19 -2.42
C GLY A 34 -6.76 -9.12 -1.30
N GLU A 35 -5.97 -10.19 -1.12
CA GLU A 35 -4.90 -10.30 -0.14
C GLU A 35 -3.71 -11.08 -0.73
N ALA A 36 -2.50 -10.83 -0.21
CA ALA A 36 -1.28 -11.50 -0.65
C ALA A 36 -0.35 -11.78 0.54
N CYS A 37 0.43 -12.87 0.50
CA CYS A 37 1.49 -13.12 1.48
C CYS A 37 2.53 -12.01 1.34
N VAL A 38 3.06 -11.50 2.45
CA VAL A 38 4.23 -10.60 2.43
C VAL A 38 5.40 -11.19 1.64
N CYS A 39 5.50 -12.51 1.70
CA CYS A 39 6.41 -13.43 1.03
C CYS A 39 6.38 -13.28 -0.50
N ASP A 40 5.20 -13.08 -1.05
CA ASP A 40 4.94 -12.99 -2.49
C ASP A 40 5.12 -11.55 -3.00
N LEU A 41 5.22 -10.57 -2.09
CA LEU A 41 5.33 -9.14 -2.39
C LEU A 41 6.77 -8.64 -2.43
N THR A 42 7.73 -9.37 -1.83
CA THR A 42 9.13 -8.95 -1.74
C THR A 42 9.86 -9.04 -3.07
N GLU A 43 9.74 -10.17 -3.77
CA GLU A 43 10.43 -10.42 -5.04
C GLU A 43 9.98 -9.46 -6.16
N PRO A 44 8.67 -9.21 -6.39
CA PRO A 44 8.21 -8.26 -7.43
C PRO A 44 8.62 -6.81 -7.16
N LEU A 45 8.85 -6.44 -5.90
CA LEU A 45 9.25 -5.09 -5.50
C LEU A 45 10.76 -4.91 -5.43
N GLY A 46 11.54 -5.99 -5.43
CA GLY A 46 12.98 -5.93 -5.14
C GLY A 46 13.28 -5.40 -3.73
N LEU A 47 12.36 -5.59 -2.79
CA LEU A 47 12.46 -5.10 -1.42
C LEU A 47 12.63 -6.27 -0.44
N SER A 48 13.34 -6.00 0.66
CA SER A 48 13.44 -6.96 1.75
C SER A 48 12.10 -7.13 2.47
N GLN A 49 11.85 -8.30 3.05
CA GLN A 49 10.63 -8.55 3.84
C GLN A 49 10.45 -7.55 5.01
N PRO A 50 11.49 -7.17 5.79
CA PRO A 50 11.37 -6.10 6.78
C PRO A 50 10.92 -4.76 6.21
N THR A 51 11.41 -4.40 5.00
CA THR A 51 11.01 -3.17 4.32
C THR A 51 9.55 -3.22 3.90
N VAL A 52 9.09 -4.33 3.31
CA VAL A 52 7.68 -4.51 2.94
C VAL A 52 6.78 -4.46 4.18
N SER A 53 7.15 -5.16 5.26
CA SER A 53 6.41 -5.11 6.53
C SER A 53 6.32 -3.69 7.11
N HIS A 54 7.37 -2.88 6.96
CA HIS A 54 7.34 -1.47 7.38
C HIS A 54 6.31 -0.65 6.60
N HIS A 55 6.19 -0.85 5.29
CA HIS A 55 5.22 -0.14 4.45
C HIS A 55 3.75 -0.54 4.69
N LEU A 56 3.54 -1.74 5.26
CA LEU A 56 2.21 -2.28 5.60
C LEU A 56 1.72 -1.90 7.00
N LYS A 57 2.58 -1.30 7.85
CA LYS A 57 2.16 -0.72 9.14
C LYS A 57 1.40 0.58 8.94
#